data_AF-A0A7S1WBB2-F1
#
_entry.id   AF-A0A7S1WBB2-F1
#
_cell.length_a   1.000
_cell.length_b   1.000
_cell.length_c   1.000
_cell.angle_alpha   90.00
_cell.angle_beta   90.00
_cell.angle_gamma   90.00
#
_symmetry.space_group_name_H-M   'P 1'
#
loop_
_entity.id
_entity.type
_entity.pdbx_description
1 polymer ?
#
loop_
_entity_poly.entity_id
_entity_poly.type
_entity_poly.pdbx_seq_one_letter_code
_entity_poly.pdbx_strand_id
1 'polypeptide(L)'
;DGCLDSQCPRIEVFVRDDETGQEAWVPAIPQARITDRRGRHTHLCAKYRWHGEFYVEDFGPERVRLFGQDNPVSSMRPPAVATEQRGSSAAADGGDGGPTANEG
;
A
#
# COMPACT_ATOMS: atom_id res chain seq x y z
N ASP A 1 30.99 8.03 -4.11
CA ASP A 1 30.77 7.27 -2.88
C ASP A 1 29.41 6.60 -2.99
N GLY A 2 29.39 5.29 -3.22
CA GLY A 2 28.21 4.56 -3.69
C GLY A 2 28.05 3.25 -2.92
N CYS A 3 28.23 3.30 -1.60
CA CYS A 3 27.83 2.19 -0.74
C CYS A 3 26.31 2.22 -0.57
N LEU A 4 25.61 1.64 -1.55
CA LEU A 4 24.29 1.09 -1.29
C LEU A 4 24.51 -0.15 -0.43
N ASP A 5 24.59 0.04 0.90
CA ASP A 5 24.44 -1.00 1.91
C ASP A 5 23.12 -1.74 1.68
N SER A 6 23.17 -2.66 0.73
CA SER A 6 22.10 -3.56 0.31
C SER A 6 22.06 -4.79 1.22
N GLN A 7 22.84 -4.76 2.31
CA GLN A 7 23.03 -5.88 3.22
C GLN A 7 22.21 -5.78 4.51
N CYS A 8 21.51 -4.67 4.75
CA CYS A 8 20.55 -4.56 5.85
C CYS A 8 19.15 -4.89 5.32
N PRO A 9 18.53 -6.03 5.70
CA PRO A 9 17.12 -6.27 5.39
C PRO A 9 16.30 -5.14 6.03
N ARG A 10 15.81 -4.20 5.21
CA ARG A 10 15.06 -3.02 5.67
C ARG A 10 13.64 -3.35 6.10
N ILE A 11 13.27 -4.63 6.10
CA ILE A 11 11.93 -5.10 6.44
C ILE A 11 12.01 -6.24 7.45
N GLU A 12 10.96 -6.33 8.25
CA GLU A 12 10.66 -7.48 9.07
C GLU A 12 9.31 -8.05 8.64
N VAL A 13 9.23 -9.37 8.63
CA VAL A 13 8.00 -10.10 8.32
C VAL A 13 7.51 -10.86 9.54
N PHE A 14 6.20 -10.86 9.73
CA PHE A 14 5.56 -11.55 10.83
C PHE A 14 5.29 -13.01 10.44
N VAL A 15 6.03 -13.91 11.08
CA VAL A 15 5.93 -15.35 10.89
C VAL A 15 5.21 -15.94 12.08
N ARG A 16 4.21 -16.77 11.81
CA ARG A 16 3.49 -17.55 12.81
C ARG A 16 3.62 -19.01 12.42
N ASP A 17 4.13 -19.80 13.35
CA ASP A 17 4.25 -21.24 13.23
C ASP A 17 3.02 -21.87 13.88
N ASP A 18 2.11 -22.41 13.07
CA ASP A 18 0.86 -23.01 13.58
C ASP A 18 1.08 -24.33 14.32
N GLU A 19 2.22 -25.01 14.09
CA GLU A 19 2.55 -26.29 14.75
C GLU A 19 3.02 -26.09 16.20
N THR A 20 3.88 -25.09 16.42
CA THR A 20 4.47 -24.76 17.72
C THR A 20 3.72 -23.63 18.44
N GLY A 21 2.89 -22.87 17.71
CA GLY A 21 2.23 -21.66 18.21
C GLY A 21 3.17 -20.47 18.36
N GLN A 22 4.40 -20.53 17.85
CA GLN A 22 5.37 -19.44 17.96
C GLN A 22 5.10 -18.35 16.94
N GLU A 23 5.22 -17.10 17.35
CA GLU A 23 5.10 -15.94 16.48
C GLU A 23 6.26 -14.97 16.72
N ALA A 24 6.87 -14.48 15.65
CA ALA A 24 7.88 -13.45 15.75
C ALA A 24 8.02 -12.63 14.47
N TRP A 25 8.45 -11.38 14.66
CA TRP A 25 8.95 -10.53 13.59
C TRP A 25 10.39 -10.94 13.29
N VAL A 26 10.65 -11.35 12.05
CA VAL A 26 11.98 -11.76 11.63
C VAL A 26 12.47 -10.91 10.47
N PRO A 27 13.77 -10.58 10.44
CA PRO A 27 14.36 -9.86 9.32
C PRO A 27 14.21 -10.68 8.04
N ALA A 28 13.76 -10.04 6.98
CA ALA A 28 13.55 -10.68 5.68
C ALA A 28 14.13 -9.86 4.53
N ILE A 29 14.51 -10.57 3.47
CA ILE A 29 15.03 -9.98 2.25
C ILE A 29 13.89 -9.96 1.23
N PRO A 30 13.39 -8.78 0.83
CA PRO A 30 12.34 -8.68 -0.18
C PRO A 30 12.83 -9.25 -1.51
N GLN A 31 11.99 -10.07 -2.15
CA GLN A 31 12.27 -10.70 -3.45
C GLN A 31 11.44 -10.04 -4.55
N ALA A 32 10.12 -9.97 -4.37
CA ALA A 32 9.21 -9.46 -5.38
C ALA A 32 7.96 -8.84 -4.76
N ARG A 33 7.45 -7.79 -5.39
CA ARG A 33 6.17 -7.17 -5.04
C ARG A 33 5.10 -7.69 -6.01
N ILE A 34 4.16 -8.45 -5.48
CA ILE A 34 3.03 -9.01 -6.23
C ILE A 34 1.88 -8.02 -6.08
N THR A 35 1.42 -7.47 -7.20
CA THR A 35 0.28 -6.55 -7.22
C THR A 35 -0.86 -7.22 -7.97
N ASP A 36 -2.04 -7.31 -7.35
CA ASP A 36 -3.23 -7.82 -8.04
C ASP A 36 -3.59 -6.94 -9.25
N ARG A 37 -4.33 -7.49 -10.24
CA ARG A 37 -4.79 -6.76 -11.45
C ARG A 37 -5.54 -5.47 -11.14
N ARG A 38 -6.12 -5.35 -9.94
CA ARG A 38 -6.82 -4.14 -9.47
C ARG A 38 -5.94 -3.16 -8.70
N GLY A 39 -4.64 -3.41 -8.56
CA GLY A 39 -3.68 -2.52 -7.88
C GLY A 39 -3.82 -2.46 -6.35
N ARG A 40 -4.74 -3.23 -5.75
CA ARG A 40 -5.23 -3.01 -4.38
C ARG A 40 -4.63 -3.92 -3.32
N HIS A 41 -4.36 -5.18 -3.66
CA HIS A 41 -3.75 -6.14 -2.74
C HIS A 41 -2.29 -6.33 -3.16
N THR A 42 -1.39 -5.74 -2.38
CA THR A 42 0.05 -5.85 -2.60
C THR A 42 0.58 -6.88 -1.64
N HIS A 43 0.93 -8.06 -2.15
CA HIS A 43 1.69 -9.06 -1.39
C HIS A 43 3.18 -8.84 -1.63
N LEU A 44 3.99 -9.01 -0.58
CA LEU A 44 5.44 -8.95 -0.66
C LEU A 44 5.99 -10.36 -0.51
N CYS A 45 6.57 -10.89 -1.58
CA CYS A 45 7.36 -12.10 -1.50
C CYS A 45 8.70 -11.76 -0.84
N ALA A 46 9.00 -12.37 0.30
CA ALA A 46 10.22 -12.13 1.04
C ALA A 46 10.85 -13.45 1.51
N LYS A 47 12.18 -13.47 1.53
CA LYS A 47 12.99 -14.58 2.04
C LYS A 47 13.41 -14.29 3.47
N TYR A 48 13.07 -15.16 4.41
CA TYR A 48 13.41 -15.01 5.83
C TYR A 48 14.12 -16.25 6.37
N ARG A 49 14.77 -16.11 7.53
CA ARG A 49 15.42 -17.22 8.22
C ARG A 49 14.63 -17.59 9.47
N TRP A 50 14.21 -18.85 9.57
CA TRP A 50 13.44 -19.40 10.69
C TRP A 50 14.02 -20.74 11.10
N HIS A 51 14.25 -20.96 12.40
CA HIS A 51 14.95 -22.14 12.93
C HIS A 51 16.27 -22.53 12.21
N GLY A 52 16.96 -21.56 11.60
CA GLY A 52 18.22 -21.79 10.87
C GLY A 52 18.05 -22.11 9.39
N GLU A 53 16.83 -22.33 8.91
CA GLU A 53 16.52 -22.58 7.51
C GLU A 53 15.96 -21.33 6.81
N PHE A 54 16.05 -21.30 5.48
CA PHE A 54 15.55 -20.19 4.68
C PHE A 54 14.22 -20.54 4.03
N TYR A 55 13.23 -19.68 4.26
CA TYR A 55 11.88 -19.81 3.72
C TYR A 55 11.55 -18.62 2.83
N VAL A 56 10.68 -18.85 1.86
CA VAL A 56 10.15 -17.81 0.97
C VAL A 56 8.63 -17.91 1.02
N GLU A 57 7.99 -16.83 1.49
CA GLU A 57 6.55 -16.74 1.62
C GLU A 57 6.07 -15.37 1.11
N ASP A 58 4.82 -15.31 0.67
CA ASP A 58 4.14 -14.06 0.37
C ASP A 58 3.47 -13.48 1.61
N PHE A 59 3.86 -12.26 1.97
CA PHE A 59 3.33 -11.56 3.14
C PHE A 59 2.39 -10.44 2.70
N GLY A 60 1.21 -10.40 3.31
CA GLY A 60 0.31 -9.25 3.21
C GLY A 60 0.89 -8.01 3.90
N PRO A 61 0.38 -6.81 3.61
CA PRO A 61 0.88 -5.56 4.19
C PRO A 61 0.68 -5.49 5.72
N GLU A 62 -0.21 -6.29 6.29
CA GLU A 62 -0.38 -6.43 7.75
C GLU A 62 0.76 -7.23 8.42
N ARG A 63 1.44 -8.09 7.67
CA ARG A 63 2.52 -8.97 8.14
C ARG A 63 3.91 -8.47 7.73
N VAL A 64 4.00 -7.24 7.23
CA VAL A 64 5.26 -6.62 6.81
C VAL A 64 5.40 -5.27 7.51
N ARG A 65 6.57 -5.00 8.06
CA ARG A 65 6.93 -3.69 8.61
C ARG A 65 8.34 -3.28 8.20
N LEU A 66 8.62 -1.99 8.30
CA LEU A 66 9.97 -1.47 8.09
C LEU A 66 10.81 -1.71 9.35
N PHE A 67 12.10 -1.99 9.17
CA PHE A 67 13.02 -2.20 10.27
C PHE A 67 13.08 -0.96 11.18
N GLY A 68 12.79 -1.15 12.46
CA GLY A 68 12.74 -0.06 13.45
C GLY A 68 11.42 0.73 13.49
N GLN A 69 10.39 0.33 12.73
CA GLN A 69 9.01 0.80 12.95
C GLN A 69 8.22 -0.23 13.75
N ASP A 70 7.44 0.25 14.72
CA ASP A 70 6.51 -0.58 15.51
C ASP A 70 5.22 -0.90 14.74
N ASN A 71 4.87 -0.08 13.74
CA ASN A 71 3.65 -0.23 12.97
C ASN A 71 3.84 -1.02 11.66
N PRO A 72 2.92 -1.96 11.34
CA PRO A 72 2.92 -2.65 10.05
C PRO A 72 2.61 -1.66 8.92
N VAL A 73 3.05 -2.01 7.70
CA VAL A 73 2.83 -1.19 6.49
C VAL A 73 1.35 -0.93 6.26
N SER A 74 0.46 -1.86 6.62
CA SER A 74 -1.00 -1.66 6.54
C SER A 74 -1.52 -0.50 7.39
N SER A 75 -0.82 -0.14 8.47
CA SER A 75 -1.16 1.00 9.33
C SER A 75 -0.55 2.30 8.83
N MET A 76 0.46 2.22 7.95
CA MET A 76 1.03 3.38 7.29
C MET A 76 0.04 3.82 6.20
N ARG A 77 -0.75 4.85 6.53
CA ARG A 77 -1.65 5.50 5.57
C ARG A 77 -0.83 5.80 4.31
N PRO A 78 -1.23 5.34 3.10
CA PRO A 78 -0.49 5.69 1.90
C PRO A 78 -0.37 7.22 1.83
N PRO A 79 0.75 7.77 1.32
CA PRO A 79 0.78 9.20 1.02
C PRO A 79 -0.46 9.46 0.17
N ALA A 80 -1.27 10.43 0.59
CA ALA A 80 -2.53 10.73 -0.06
C ALA A 80 -2.24 10.88 -1.56
N VAL A 81 -2.55 9.84 -2.34
CA VAL A 81 -2.64 9.97 -3.78
C VAL A 81 -3.71 11.03 -3.93
N ALA A 82 -3.28 12.19 -4.43
CA ALA A 82 -4.15 13.33 -4.63
C ALA A 82 -5.38 12.81 -5.38
N THR A 83 -6.52 12.75 -4.68
CA THR A 83 -7.81 12.75 -5.34
C THR A 83 -7.84 14.05 -6.10
N GLU A 84 -7.45 13.98 -7.36
CA GLU A 84 -7.51 15.07 -8.30
C GLU A 84 -8.96 15.55 -8.27
N GLN A 85 -9.17 16.72 -7.69
CA GLN A 85 -10.40 17.45 -7.81
C GLN A 85 -10.54 17.82 -9.29
N ARG A 86 -11.24 17.00 -10.07
CA ARG A 86 -11.88 17.51 -11.28
C ARG A 86 -13.16 18.20 -10.85
N GLY A 87 -13.02 19.51 -10.66
CA GLY A 87 -14.11 20.42 -10.39
C GLY A 87 -15.19 20.33 -11.47
N SER A 88 -16.43 20.24 -11.02
CA SER A 88 -17.59 20.63 -11.81
C SER A 88 -18.01 22.01 -11.36
N SER A 89 -17.28 23.02 -11.83
CA SER A 89 -17.73 24.41 -11.79
C SER A 89 -18.80 24.58 -12.86
N ALA A 90 -20.07 24.43 -12.49
CA ALA A 90 -21.18 24.91 -13.30
C ALA A 90 -21.67 26.24 -12.70
N ALA A 91 -21.01 27.31 -13.10
CA ALA A 91 -21.51 28.67 -12.98
C ALA A 91 -21.88 29.14 -14.40
N ALA A 92 -23.17 29.32 -14.64
CA ALA A 92 -23.76 30.21 -15.64
C ALA A 92 -25.15 30.54 -15.07
N ASP A 93 -25.34 31.68 -14.42
CA ASP A 93 -25.38 33.04 -14.98
C ASP A 93 -26.64 33.28 -15.83
N GLY A 94 -27.58 34.05 -15.24
CA GLY A 94 -28.12 35.26 -15.86
C GLY A 94 -29.15 35.17 -17.00
N GLY A 95 -30.32 35.79 -16.78
CA GLY A 95 -31.27 36.29 -17.80
C GLY A 95 -32.65 35.68 -17.62
N ASP A 96 -33.60 36.26 -16.88
CA ASP A 96 -34.24 37.59 -17.02
C ASP A 96 -34.63 37.96 -18.46
N GLY A 97 -35.94 38.08 -18.69
CA GLY A 97 -36.52 38.61 -19.93
C GLY A 97 -37.76 37.86 -20.43
N GLY A 98 -38.95 38.18 -19.91
CA GLY A 98 -40.18 38.15 -20.74
C GLY A 98 -40.18 39.36 -21.71
N PRO A 99 -41.30 39.72 -22.38
CA PRO A 99 -42.52 39.00 -22.73
C PRO A 99 -42.78 38.98 -24.28
N THR A 100 -43.97 38.54 -24.68
CA THR A 100 -44.82 39.02 -25.81
C THR A 100 -45.36 37.94 -26.75
N ALA A 101 -46.56 38.25 -27.25
CA ALA A 101 -47.55 37.41 -27.92
C ALA A 101 -47.20 37.04 -29.37
N ASN A 102 -47.85 36.01 -29.92
CA ASN A 102 -48.88 36.23 -30.94
C ASN A 102 -49.61 34.96 -31.39
N GLU A 103 -50.84 35.22 -31.79
CA GLU A 103 -51.86 34.35 -32.35
C GLU A 103 -51.47 33.66 -33.67
N GLY A 104 -52.14 32.55 -33.94
CA GLY A 104 -52.19 31.83 -35.21
C GLY A 104 -53.20 30.70 -35.16
#